data_AF-A0A942S2Y0-F1
#
_entry.id   AF-A0A942S2Y0-F1
#
_cell.length_a   1.000
_cell.length_b   1.000
_cell.length_c   1.000
_cell.angle_alpha   90.00
_cell.angle_beta   90.00
_cell.angle_gamma   90.00
#
_symmetry.space_group_name_H-M   'P 1'
#
loop_
_entity.id
_entity.type
_entity.pdbx_description
1 polymer ?
#
loop_
_entity_poly.entity_id
_entity_poly.type
_entity_poly.pdbx_seq_one_letter_code
_entity_poly.pdbx_strand_id
1 'polypeptide(L)'
;MYFVWSVLWYFIPDNTQESVSFPKTVRKKGWGIAGMRKAKVKNFDYDQADDGTDVSARQINRLKRLYELSLLMSGDPMEVFSYAARMIGELLAVKVVCLSEIQGENLQFLSVYAQGEVYTHAGSCPLAVTPCATVEAAKDIRVIQNVAAQFPRATFLREHNAYSYCGFPALDNAGNVVAVTCLLDDRPHEFSEQDLELLRIIGQRIGMELERKRLDEQKEATLTALRASEQQNRLILDNAGDGIIILNEQGLIESFNRTAQEMFGYTAHTVLGRPAECLFSDVEQADGGQGFRWLLKRVQKGGVIRATEIFACYADKS
;
A
#
# COMPACT_ATOMS: atom_id res chain seq x y z
N MET A 1 -20.61 38.59 5.23
CA MET A 1 -20.71 38.39 3.76
C MET A 1 -19.92 37.14 3.43
N TYR A 2 -20.39 35.96 3.82
CA TYR A 2 -21.47 35.09 3.31
C TYR A 2 -20.82 33.82 2.73
N PHE A 3 -20.57 32.86 3.63
CA PHE A 3 -20.60 31.43 3.32
C PHE A 3 -22.07 31.03 3.15
N VAL A 4 -22.42 30.34 2.06
CA VAL A 4 -23.72 29.70 1.87
C VAL A 4 -23.48 28.23 1.54
N TRP A 5 -23.84 27.36 2.47
CA TRP A 5 -24.16 25.95 2.25
C TRP A 5 -25.66 25.80 2.56
N SER A 6 -26.42 25.24 1.62
CA SER A 6 -27.81 24.81 1.76
C SER A 6 -27.85 23.34 1.32
N VAL A 7 -27.93 22.37 2.24
CA VAL A 7 -29.14 21.77 2.84
C VAL A 7 -30.09 21.16 1.79
N LEU A 8 -30.15 19.83 1.78
CA LEU A 8 -31.39 19.09 1.50
C LEU A 8 -31.45 17.88 2.43
N TRP A 9 -32.34 17.99 3.43
CA TRP A 9 -32.90 16.92 4.24
C TRP A 9 -34.41 17.21 4.32
N TYR A 10 -35.25 16.22 4.02
CA TYR A 10 -36.68 16.14 4.38
C TYR A 10 -37.00 14.63 4.55
N PHE A 11 -37.26 14.11 5.77
CA PHE A 11 -38.55 14.03 6.52
C PHE A 11 -39.46 12.89 5.95
N ILE A 12 -40.09 11.92 6.65
CA ILE A 12 -40.35 11.42 8.05
C ILE A 12 -40.99 9.98 7.90
N PRO A 13 -41.53 9.22 8.91
CA PRO A 13 -41.63 9.43 10.37
C PRO A 13 -41.26 8.27 11.31
N ASP A 14 -41.11 8.71 12.56
CA ASP A 14 -41.23 8.13 13.90
C ASP A 14 -41.87 6.74 14.15
N ASN A 15 -41.18 6.04 15.07
CA ASN A 15 -41.70 5.35 16.26
C ASN A 15 -42.29 3.93 16.11
N THR A 16 -41.45 2.93 16.37
CA THR A 16 -41.80 1.79 17.24
C THR A 16 -40.57 1.35 18.05
N GLN A 17 -40.74 1.36 19.37
CA GLN A 17 -39.91 0.62 20.30
C GLN A 17 -40.00 -0.88 19.98
N GLU A 18 -38.90 -1.48 19.54
CA GLU A 18 -38.67 -2.91 19.75
C GLU A 18 -37.28 -3.11 20.36
N SER A 19 -37.30 -3.59 21.59
CA SER A 19 -36.16 -4.15 22.30
C SER A 19 -35.62 -5.35 21.52
N VAL A 20 -34.66 -5.12 20.61
CA VAL A 20 -33.95 -6.22 19.96
C VAL A 20 -32.86 -6.71 20.90
N SER A 21 -33.15 -7.84 21.55
CA SER A 21 -32.19 -8.64 22.31
C SER A 21 -30.95 -8.95 21.47
N PHE A 22 -29.78 -8.51 21.92
CA PHE A 22 -28.50 -8.94 21.36
C PHE A 22 -28.36 -10.47 21.50
N PRO A 23 -28.06 -11.22 20.44
CA PRO A 23 -27.65 -12.60 20.59
C PRO A 23 -26.35 -12.64 21.39
N LYS A 24 -26.43 -13.15 22.63
CA LYS A 24 -25.27 -13.59 23.41
C LYS A 24 -24.62 -14.75 22.67
N THR A 25 -23.73 -14.45 21.71
CA THR A 25 -22.74 -15.41 21.19
C THR A 25 -21.71 -14.65 20.37
N VAL A 26 -20.83 -13.92 21.05
CA VAL A 26 -19.49 -13.66 20.50
C VAL A 26 -18.81 -15.04 20.45
N ARG A 27 -18.96 -15.74 19.32
CA ARG A 27 -18.12 -16.91 19.03
C ARG A 27 -16.68 -16.38 18.96
N LYS A 28 -15.90 -16.66 20.01
CA LYS A 28 -14.44 -16.60 19.97
C LYS A 28 -13.98 -17.40 18.76
N LYS A 29 -13.62 -16.73 17.65
CA LYS A 29 -12.79 -17.35 16.62
C LYS A 29 -11.39 -17.47 17.24
N GLY A 30 -11.12 -18.61 17.86
CA GLY A 30 -9.74 -19.00 18.19
C GLY A 30 -8.94 -19.21 16.89
N TRP A 31 -7.62 -19.36 17.01
CA TRP A 31 -6.69 -19.69 15.94
C TRP A 31 -6.89 -21.13 15.41
N GLY A 32 -8.14 -21.53 15.17
CA GLY A 32 -8.41 -22.72 14.38
C GLY A 32 -7.90 -22.47 12.97
N ILE A 33 -7.24 -23.47 12.39
CA ILE A 33 -6.73 -23.51 11.00
C ILE A 33 -7.82 -23.14 9.95
N ALA A 34 -9.09 -23.07 10.38
CA ALA A 34 -10.23 -22.54 9.64
C ALA A 34 -10.06 -21.04 9.25
N GLY A 35 -9.37 -20.81 8.14
CA GLY A 35 -9.20 -19.48 7.51
C GLY A 35 -7.81 -19.26 6.90
N MET A 36 -6.82 -20.06 7.31
CA MET A 36 -5.46 -19.98 6.81
C MET A 36 -5.34 -20.57 5.40
N ARG A 37 -4.47 -19.98 4.56
CA ARG A 37 -4.14 -20.52 3.24
C ARG A 37 -2.75 -21.14 3.28
N LYS A 38 -2.66 -22.43 2.95
CA LYS A 38 -1.38 -23.13 2.79
C LYS A 38 -0.58 -22.45 1.67
N ALA A 39 0.63 -22.01 1.97
CA ALA A 39 1.51 -21.36 1.01
C ALA A 39 2.14 -22.42 0.09
N LYS A 40 2.23 -22.11 -1.22
CA LYS A 40 3.13 -22.85 -2.11
C LYS A 40 4.53 -22.27 -1.95
N VAL A 41 5.32 -22.86 -1.07
CA VAL A 41 6.73 -22.50 -0.93
C VAL A 41 7.54 -23.40 -1.84
N LYS A 42 8.41 -22.82 -2.67
CA LYS A 42 9.33 -23.59 -3.50
C LYS A 42 10.17 -24.49 -2.59
N ASN A 43 10.04 -25.81 -2.76
CA ASN A 43 10.96 -26.76 -2.18
C ASN A 43 12.23 -26.71 -3.03
N PHE A 44 13.31 -26.22 -2.44
CA PHE A 44 14.64 -26.47 -2.98
C PHE A 44 15.05 -27.83 -2.40
N ASP A 45 14.83 -28.90 -3.17
CA ASP A 45 15.22 -30.25 -2.77
C ASP A 45 16.74 -30.29 -2.58
N TYR A 46 17.16 -30.55 -1.34
CA TYR A 46 18.52 -30.89 -1.01
C TYR A 46 18.47 -32.06 -0.02
N ASP A 47 18.14 -33.23 -0.54
CA ASP A 47 18.38 -34.49 0.14
C ASP A 47 19.88 -34.70 0.25
N GLN A 48 20.47 -34.25 1.36
CA GLN A 48 21.47 -35.03 2.08
C GLN A 48 21.23 -34.86 3.58
N ALA A 49 20.85 -35.97 4.22
CA ALA A 49 20.84 -36.11 5.66
C ALA A 49 22.25 -35.85 6.17
N ASP A 50 22.48 -34.64 6.68
CA ASP A 50 23.72 -34.29 7.35
C ASP A 50 23.66 -34.91 8.76
N ASP A 51 24.62 -35.77 9.07
CA ASP A 51 24.66 -36.53 10.32
C ASP A 51 24.95 -35.67 11.55
N GLY A 52 24.80 -34.35 11.47
CA GLY A 52 24.88 -33.46 12.62
C GLY A 52 26.23 -33.46 13.34
N THR A 53 27.29 -34.08 12.82
CA THR A 53 28.60 -34.08 13.49
C THR A 53 29.61 -33.10 12.89
N ASP A 54 29.46 -32.67 11.63
CA ASP A 54 30.39 -31.75 10.98
C ASP A 54 29.96 -30.27 11.09
N VAL A 55 30.76 -29.49 11.82
CA VAL A 55 30.60 -28.03 11.98
C VAL A 55 30.68 -27.29 10.63
N SER A 56 31.52 -27.78 9.71
CA SER A 56 31.72 -27.15 8.39
C SER A 56 30.48 -27.31 7.51
N ALA A 57 29.86 -28.50 7.51
CA ALA A 57 28.65 -28.79 6.75
C ALA A 57 27.47 -27.92 7.20
N ARG A 58 27.28 -27.76 8.52
CA ARG A 58 26.25 -26.84 9.07
C ARG A 58 26.47 -25.39 8.68
N GLN A 59 27.70 -24.89 8.74
CA GLN A 59 28.03 -23.51 8.34
C GLN A 59 27.76 -23.28 6.85
N ILE A 60 28.13 -24.23 5.99
CA ILE A 60 27.87 -24.18 4.55
C ILE A 60 26.36 -24.16 4.29
N ASN A 61 25.58 -24.98 4.99
CA ASN A 61 24.12 -25.01 4.83
C ASN A 61 23.47 -23.67 5.24
N ARG A 62 23.87 -23.08 6.38
CA ARG A 62 23.39 -21.75 6.79
C ARG A 62 23.70 -20.66 5.75
N LEU A 63 24.93 -20.64 5.24
CA LEU A 63 25.34 -19.68 4.20
C LEU A 63 24.55 -19.84 2.90
N LYS A 64 24.30 -21.08 2.47
CA LYS A 64 23.48 -21.36 1.27
C LYS A 64 22.05 -20.83 1.43
N ARG A 65 21.43 -21.07 2.58
CA ARG A 65 20.05 -20.61 2.87
C ARG A 65 19.96 -19.08 2.92
N LEU A 66 20.97 -18.40 3.50
CA LEU A 66 21.07 -16.94 3.45
C LEU A 66 21.24 -16.41 2.02
N TYR A 67 22.07 -17.07 1.21
CA TYR A 67 22.24 -16.71 -0.20
C TYR A 67 20.94 -16.90 -0.99
N GLU A 68 20.21 -18.00 -0.78
CA GLU A 68 18.90 -18.22 -1.40
C GLU A 68 17.88 -17.13 -1.01
N LEU A 69 17.82 -16.76 0.27
CA LEU A 69 16.98 -15.66 0.74
C LEU A 69 17.38 -14.32 0.09
N SER A 70 18.68 -14.11 -0.15
CA SER A 70 19.20 -12.95 -0.88
C SER A 70 18.88 -13.00 -2.37
N LEU A 71 18.81 -14.18 -2.97
CA LEU A 71 18.52 -14.39 -4.40
C LEU A 71 17.04 -14.33 -4.76
N LEU A 72 16.15 -14.50 -3.78
CA LEU A 72 14.72 -14.25 -3.95
C LEU A 72 14.50 -12.74 -4.17
N MET A 73 14.81 -12.29 -5.38
CA MET A 73 14.68 -10.93 -5.87
C MET A 73 13.64 -10.93 -6.98
N SER A 74 12.73 -9.96 -6.94
CA SER A 74 11.66 -9.72 -7.92
C SER A 74 10.57 -10.80 -7.96
N GLY A 75 9.57 -10.63 -7.10
CA GLY A 75 8.37 -11.46 -7.04
C GLY A 75 7.41 -10.93 -5.99
N ASP A 76 6.39 -11.74 -5.67
CA ASP A 76 5.48 -11.49 -4.57
C ASP A 76 6.27 -11.50 -3.24
N PRO A 77 6.26 -10.40 -2.45
CA PRO A 77 6.90 -10.35 -1.13
C PRO A 77 6.50 -11.51 -0.21
N MET A 78 5.30 -12.06 -0.39
CA MET A 78 4.80 -13.19 0.38
C MET A 78 5.62 -14.47 0.17
N GLU A 79 6.24 -14.67 -0.99
CA GLU A 79 7.14 -15.79 -1.24
C GLU A 79 8.39 -15.69 -0.36
N VAL A 80 8.96 -14.48 -0.23
CA VAL A 80 10.14 -14.24 0.62
C VAL A 80 9.81 -14.49 2.09
N PHE A 81 8.67 -13.96 2.56
CA PHE A 81 8.23 -14.15 3.94
C PHE A 81 7.97 -15.63 4.26
N SER A 82 7.35 -16.35 3.33
CA SER A 82 7.05 -17.77 3.50
C SER A 82 8.29 -18.65 3.47
N TYR A 83 9.26 -18.33 2.60
CA TYR A 83 10.55 -18.99 2.60
C TYR A 83 11.32 -18.71 3.89
N ALA A 84 11.39 -17.46 4.34
CA ALA A 84 12.06 -17.08 5.59
C ALA A 84 11.47 -17.82 6.80
N ALA A 85 10.15 -17.86 6.93
CA ALA A 85 9.47 -18.56 8.03
C ALA A 85 9.81 -20.06 8.06
N ARG A 86 9.78 -20.74 6.90
CA ARG A 86 10.17 -22.15 6.80
C ARG A 86 11.64 -22.36 7.11
N MET A 87 12.51 -21.56 6.47
CA MET A 87 13.96 -21.65 6.63
C MET A 87 14.36 -21.52 8.10
N ILE A 88 13.80 -20.55 8.83
CA ILE A 88 14.03 -20.39 10.27
C ILE A 88 13.54 -21.63 11.05
N GLY A 89 12.33 -22.10 10.74
CA GLY A 89 11.70 -23.25 11.40
C GLY A 89 12.54 -24.52 11.26
N GLU A 90 13.05 -24.79 10.06
CA GLU A 90 13.90 -25.94 9.75
C GLU A 90 15.30 -25.80 10.36
N LEU A 91 15.98 -24.67 10.13
CA LEU A 91 17.38 -24.49 10.55
C LEU A 91 17.57 -24.44 12.07
N LEU A 92 16.60 -23.84 12.78
CA LEU A 92 16.66 -23.71 14.23
C LEU A 92 15.81 -24.77 14.94
N ALA A 93 15.19 -25.68 14.20
CA ALA A 93 14.38 -26.78 14.72
C ALA A 93 13.32 -26.32 15.76
N VAL A 94 12.66 -25.18 15.49
CA VAL A 94 11.58 -24.63 16.32
C VAL A 94 10.22 -25.09 15.80
N LYS A 95 9.23 -25.20 16.68
CA LYS A 95 7.90 -25.74 16.31
C LYS A 95 7.05 -24.76 15.52
N VAL A 96 7.18 -23.47 15.81
CA VAL A 96 6.39 -22.42 15.17
C VAL A 96 7.26 -21.21 14.89
N VAL A 97 7.09 -20.60 13.71
CA VAL A 97 7.63 -19.28 13.38
C VAL A 97 6.48 -18.41 12.89
N CYS A 98 6.31 -17.23 13.47
CA CYS A 98 5.31 -16.25 13.04
C CYS A 98 6.03 -14.99 12.60
N LEU A 99 5.97 -14.69 11.30
CA LEU A 99 6.40 -13.41 10.74
C LEU A 99 5.19 -12.47 10.69
N SER A 100 5.29 -11.37 11.43
CA SER A 100 4.18 -10.43 11.58
C SER A 100 4.59 -8.99 11.25
N GLU A 101 3.72 -8.27 10.54
CA GLU A 101 3.84 -6.83 10.33
C GLU A 101 3.12 -6.07 11.45
N ILE A 102 3.71 -4.97 11.92
CA ILE A 102 3.04 -4.03 12.83
C ILE A 102 2.20 -3.07 11.99
N GLN A 103 0.89 -3.08 12.21
CA GLN A 103 -0.07 -2.19 11.57
C GLN A 103 -0.90 -1.46 12.64
N GLY A 104 -0.51 -0.22 12.94
CA GLY A 104 -1.05 0.52 14.07
C GLY A 104 -0.78 -0.23 15.38
N GLU A 105 -1.83 -0.53 16.15
CA GLU A 105 -1.73 -1.25 17.43
C GLU A 105 -1.79 -2.78 17.28
N ASN A 106 -1.81 -3.30 16.06
CA ASN A 106 -2.00 -4.72 15.79
C ASN A 106 -0.77 -5.36 15.12
N LEU A 107 -0.55 -6.64 15.42
CA LEU A 107 0.31 -7.53 14.66
C LEU A 107 -0.54 -8.27 13.63
N GLN A 108 -0.24 -8.09 12.36
CA GLN A 108 -0.80 -8.89 11.26
C GLN A 108 0.14 -10.04 10.92
N PHE A 109 -0.35 -11.28 10.95
CA PHE A 109 0.44 -12.47 10.65
C PHE A 109 0.53 -12.68 9.14
N LEU A 110 1.67 -12.32 8.56
CA LEU A 110 1.92 -12.44 7.13
C LEU A 110 2.21 -13.89 6.76
N SER A 111 3.11 -14.54 7.52
CA SER A 111 3.50 -15.93 7.30
C SER A 111 3.72 -16.67 8.61
N VAL A 112 3.20 -17.89 8.69
CA VAL A 112 3.31 -18.75 9.88
C VAL A 112 3.81 -20.12 9.44
N TYR A 113 4.99 -20.51 9.92
CA TYR A 113 5.46 -21.89 9.84
C TYR A 113 4.97 -22.66 11.07
N ALA A 114 4.33 -23.81 10.86
CA ALA A 114 3.96 -24.74 11.92
C ALA A 114 3.83 -26.15 11.35
N GLN A 115 4.26 -27.17 12.10
CA GLN A 115 4.10 -28.58 11.72
C GLN A 115 4.71 -28.92 10.34
N GLY A 116 5.84 -28.30 9.98
CA GLY A 116 6.51 -28.51 8.68
C GLY A 116 5.87 -27.77 7.51
N GLU A 117 4.80 -27.02 7.74
CA GLU A 117 4.04 -26.33 6.72
C GLU A 117 4.03 -24.81 6.93
N VAL A 118 3.80 -24.07 5.84
CA VAL A 118 3.69 -22.61 5.90
C VAL A 118 2.28 -22.17 5.52
N TYR A 119 1.76 -21.24 6.32
CA TYR A 119 0.43 -20.68 6.21
C TYR A 119 0.53 -19.16 6.03
N THR A 120 -0.35 -18.60 5.20
CA THR A 120 -0.51 -17.16 5.01
C THR A 120 -1.91 -16.73 5.45
N HIS A 121 -2.11 -15.42 5.61
CA HIS A 121 -3.39 -14.84 6.02
C HIS A 121 -3.84 -15.36 7.40
N ALA A 122 -2.92 -15.43 8.36
CA ALA A 122 -3.14 -16.00 9.69
C ALA A 122 -3.83 -15.03 10.68
N GLY A 123 -4.46 -13.97 10.18
CA GLY A 123 -5.21 -12.99 10.97
C GLY A 123 -4.33 -11.98 11.69
N SER A 124 -4.84 -11.42 12.78
CA SER A 124 -4.16 -10.42 13.61
C SER A 124 -4.44 -10.57 15.10
N CYS A 125 -3.60 -9.94 15.92
CA CYS A 125 -3.88 -9.69 17.33
C CYS A 125 -3.34 -8.33 17.79
N PRO A 126 -3.84 -7.78 18.91
CA PRO A 126 -3.29 -6.55 19.49
C PRO A 126 -1.84 -6.74 19.94
N LEU A 127 -0.93 -5.86 19.54
CA LEU A 127 0.50 -5.95 19.84
C LEU A 127 0.79 -5.89 21.34
N ALA A 128 0.12 -4.96 22.04
CA ALA A 128 0.38 -4.64 23.45
C ALA A 128 0.23 -5.81 24.43
N VAL A 129 -0.53 -6.86 24.06
CA VAL A 129 -0.74 -8.03 24.92
C VAL A 129 0.24 -9.17 24.65
N THR A 130 1.12 -9.01 23.66
CA THR A 130 2.04 -10.05 23.18
C THR A 130 3.47 -9.81 23.65
N PRO A 131 4.30 -10.86 23.68
CA PRO A 131 5.74 -10.69 23.95
C PRO A 131 6.43 -9.82 22.88
N CYS A 132 5.88 -9.72 21.67
CA CYS A 132 6.44 -8.91 20.58
C CYS A 132 6.49 -7.41 20.93
N ALA A 133 5.64 -6.91 21.84
CA ALA A 133 5.74 -5.53 22.33
C ALA A 133 7.09 -5.28 23.06
N THR A 134 7.67 -6.32 23.67
CA THR A 134 8.99 -6.21 24.31
C THR A 134 10.14 -6.15 23.30
N VAL A 135 9.95 -6.72 22.11
CA VAL A 135 10.88 -6.64 20.97
C VAL A 135 10.78 -5.26 20.34
N GLU A 136 9.55 -4.78 20.09
CA GLU A 136 9.28 -3.44 19.58
C GLU A 136 9.94 -2.37 20.47
N ALA A 137 9.69 -2.42 21.78
CA ALA A 137 10.23 -1.45 22.73
C ALA A 137 11.77 -1.48 22.82
N ALA A 138 12.36 -2.67 22.69
CA ALA A 138 13.81 -2.83 22.77
C ALA A 138 14.53 -2.49 21.47
N LYS A 139 13.83 -2.59 20.33
CA LYS A 139 14.42 -2.60 18.99
C LYS A 139 15.53 -3.65 18.84
N ASP A 140 15.41 -4.75 19.58
CA ASP A 140 16.41 -5.81 19.64
C ASP A 140 15.75 -7.17 19.96
N ILE A 141 16.52 -8.25 19.78
CA ILE A 141 16.07 -9.62 20.03
C ILE A 141 15.70 -9.81 21.49
N ARG A 142 14.57 -10.48 21.74
CA ARG A 142 14.12 -10.89 23.07
C ARG A 142 13.92 -12.40 23.11
N VAL A 143 14.62 -13.04 24.05
CA VAL A 143 14.43 -14.46 24.36
C VAL A 143 13.74 -14.56 25.72
N ILE A 144 12.63 -15.30 25.79
CA ILE A 144 11.79 -15.42 26.98
C ILE A 144 11.44 -16.90 27.19
N GLN A 145 11.72 -17.41 28.38
CA GLN A 145 11.30 -18.75 28.80
C GLN A 145 9.99 -18.66 29.59
N ASN A 146 9.23 -19.76 29.65
CA ASN A 146 7.90 -19.82 30.26
C ASN A 146 6.96 -18.69 29.76
N VAL A 147 6.98 -18.43 28.45
CA VAL A 147 6.36 -17.24 27.84
C VAL A 147 4.84 -17.22 28.01
N ALA A 148 4.15 -18.35 27.88
CA ALA A 148 2.69 -18.40 27.99
C ALA A 148 2.18 -18.06 29.40
N ALA A 149 2.98 -18.29 30.44
CA ALA A 149 2.65 -17.91 31.81
C ALA A 149 2.81 -16.39 32.02
N GLN A 150 3.81 -15.78 31.39
CA GLN A 150 4.08 -14.34 31.48
C GLN A 150 3.11 -13.50 30.64
N PHE A 151 2.62 -14.05 29.52
CA PHE A 151 1.72 -13.36 28.59
C PHE A 151 0.39 -14.11 28.42
N PRO A 152 -0.43 -14.23 29.48
CA PRO A 152 -1.64 -15.07 29.47
C PRO A 152 -2.76 -14.55 28.55
N ARG A 153 -2.68 -13.28 28.13
CA ARG A 153 -3.64 -12.65 27.20
C ARG A 153 -3.31 -12.92 25.74
N ALA A 154 -2.08 -13.33 25.42
CA ALA A 154 -1.68 -13.74 24.08
C ALA A 154 -2.12 -15.20 23.84
N THR A 155 -3.35 -15.39 23.37
CA THR A 155 -3.97 -16.71 23.26
C THR A 155 -3.20 -17.68 22.37
N PHE A 156 -2.57 -17.18 21.30
CA PHE A 156 -1.77 -17.98 20.37
C PHE A 156 -0.62 -18.74 21.06
N LEU A 157 -0.05 -18.20 22.14
CA LEU A 157 0.98 -18.89 22.91
C LEU A 157 0.43 -20.19 23.53
N ARG A 158 -0.79 -20.16 24.07
CA ARG A 158 -1.43 -21.35 24.63
C ARG A 158 -1.90 -22.31 23.55
N GLU A 159 -2.44 -21.78 22.45
CA GLU A 159 -2.88 -22.59 21.30
C GLU A 159 -1.72 -23.40 20.69
N HIS A 160 -0.49 -22.88 20.79
CA HIS A 160 0.73 -23.56 20.34
C HIS A 160 1.54 -24.25 21.46
N ASN A 161 1.01 -24.34 22.69
CA ASN A 161 1.72 -24.87 23.86
C ASN A 161 3.11 -24.22 24.08
N ALA A 162 3.27 -22.95 23.75
CA ALA A 162 4.55 -22.26 23.75
C ALA A 162 5.11 -22.11 25.17
N TYR A 163 6.26 -22.73 25.40
CA TYR A 163 7.08 -22.54 26.59
C TYR A 163 8.15 -21.49 26.35
N SER A 164 8.89 -21.57 25.23
CA SER A 164 9.93 -20.60 24.89
C SER A 164 9.50 -19.68 23.75
N TYR A 165 10.09 -18.50 23.73
CA TYR A 165 9.90 -17.46 22.73
C TYR A 165 11.24 -16.83 22.38
N CYS A 166 11.49 -16.64 21.09
CA CYS A 166 12.52 -15.75 20.60
C CYS A 166 11.93 -14.82 19.54
N GLY A 167 11.91 -13.53 19.81
CA GLY A 167 11.40 -12.52 18.89
C GLY A 167 12.50 -11.59 18.42
N PHE A 168 12.55 -11.31 17.12
CA PHE A 168 13.51 -10.38 16.54
C PHE A 168 12.83 -9.33 15.65
N PRO A 169 13.33 -8.09 15.64
CA PRO A 169 12.72 -7.01 14.88
C PRO A 169 13.20 -7.01 13.42
N ALA A 170 12.31 -6.56 12.53
CA ALA A 170 12.69 -5.97 11.26
C ALA A 170 12.59 -4.45 11.38
N LEU A 171 13.67 -3.75 11.01
CA LEU A 171 13.78 -2.31 11.15
C LEU A 171 13.63 -1.62 9.79
N ASP A 172 12.99 -0.46 9.77
CA ASP A 172 13.06 0.47 8.63
C ASP A 172 14.36 1.30 8.65
N ASN A 173 14.54 2.13 7.62
CA ASN A 173 15.70 3.02 7.51
C ASN A 173 15.75 4.10 8.62
N ALA A 174 14.65 4.38 9.30
CA ALA A 174 14.58 5.29 10.43
C ALA A 174 14.84 4.57 11.78
N GLY A 175 15.06 3.26 11.76
CA GLY A 175 15.28 2.44 12.94
C GLY A 175 14.00 2.16 13.73
N ASN A 176 12.82 2.29 13.14
CA ASN A 176 11.55 1.85 13.75
C ASN A 176 11.31 0.37 13.46
N VAL A 177 10.67 -0.32 14.39
CA VAL A 177 10.28 -1.71 14.20
C VAL A 177 9.03 -1.74 13.34
N VAL A 178 9.14 -2.29 12.13
CA VAL A 178 8.02 -2.40 11.19
C VAL A 178 7.41 -3.80 11.19
N ALA A 179 8.16 -4.80 11.65
CA ALA A 179 7.70 -6.16 11.81
C ALA A 179 8.45 -6.85 12.95
N VAL A 180 7.80 -7.87 13.52
CA VAL A 180 8.39 -8.78 14.49
C VAL A 180 8.20 -10.19 13.98
N THR A 181 9.28 -10.94 13.93
CA THR A 181 9.21 -12.39 13.73
C THR A 181 9.48 -13.08 15.05
N CYS A 182 8.59 -13.99 15.46
CA CYS A 182 8.77 -14.77 16.68
C CYS A 182 8.80 -16.27 16.43
N LEU A 183 9.70 -16.93 17.13
CA LEU A 183 9.88 -18.38 17.16
C LEU A 183 9.31 -18.90 18.48
N LEU A 184 8.57 -20.00 18.43
CA LEU A 184 7.98 -20.65 19.60
C LEU A 184 8.37 -22.12 19.65
N ASP A 185 8.61 -22.62 20.85
CA ASP A 185 8.79 -24.04 21.14
C ASP A 185 8.03 -24.41 22.42
N ASP A 186 7.61 -25.66 22.56
CA ASP A 186 6.88 -26.15 23.74
C ASP A 186 7.80 -26.65 24.86
N ARG A 187 9.11 -26.51 24.64
CA ARG A 187 10.18 -26.79 25.59
C ARG A 187 11.11 -25.57 25.71
N PRO A 188 11.99 -25.54 26.73
CA PRO A 188 13.11 -24.62 26.74
C PRO A 188 13.92 -24.74 25.45
N HIS A 189 14.24 -23.60 24.85
CA HIS A 189 15.07 -23.52 23.64
C HIS A 189 16.12 -22.45 23.87
N GLU A 190 17.39 -22.82 23.69
CA GLU A 190 18.54 -21.92 23.80
C GLU A 190 19.04 -21.56 22.39
N PHE A 191 19.31 -20.28 22.17
CA PHE A 191 19.82 -19.77 20.91
C PHE A 191 21.28 -19.40 21.11
N SER A 192 22.17 -19.91 20.25
CA SER A 192 23.57 -19.51 20.25
C SER A 192 23.74 -18.09 19.68
N GLU A 193 24.87 -17.44 19.96
CA GLU A 193 25.20 -16.12 19.37
C GLU A 193 25.11 -16.13 17.84
N GLN A 194 25.54 -17.22 17.19
CA GLN A 194 25.43 -17.37 15.74
C GLN A 194 23.98 -17.45 15.26
N ASP A 195 23.08 -18.02 16.04
CA ASP A 195 21.64 -18.05 15.72
C ASP A 195 21.07 -16.64 15.83
N LEU A 196 21.44 -15.90 16.88
CA LEU A 196 21.01 -14.51 17.06
C LEU A 196 21.51 -13.61 15.94
N GLU A 197 22.77 -13.75 15.52
CA GLU A 197 23.33 -13.04 14.36
C GLU A 197 22.57 -13.37 13.06
N LEU A 198 22.28 -14.66 12.82
CA LEU A 198 21.48 -15.09 11.67
C LEU A 198 20.10 -14.44 11.68
N LEU A 199 19.42 -14.43 12.82
CA LEU A 199 18.09 -13.81 12.97
C LEU A 199 18.15 -12.30 12.72
N ARG A 200 19.22 -11.59 13.13
CA ARG A 200 19.42 -10.17 12.82
C ARG A 200 19.52 -9.93 11.31
N ILE A 201 20.29 -10.74 10.60
CA ILE A 201 20.45 -10.64 9.14
C ILE A 201 19.09 -10.87 8.45
N ILE A 202 18.35 -11.89 8.88
CA ILE A 202 17.03 -12.18 8.33
C ILE A 202 16.05 -11.04 8.64
N GLY A 203 16.09 -10.46 9.84
CA GLY A 203 15.27 -9.31 10.23
C GLY A 203 15.49 -8.10 9.32
N GLN A 204 16.74 -7.79 8.98
CA GLN A 204 17.06 -6.74 8.01
C GLN A 204 16.47 -7.04 6.63
N ARG A 205 16.62 -8.28 6.16
CA ARG A 205 16.09 -8.70 4.86
C ARG A 205 14.55 -8.61 4.80
N ILE A 206 13.86 -9.01 5.87
CA ILE A 206 12.40 -8.87 5.99
C ILE A 206 11.99 -7.39 5.95
N GLY A 207 12.72 -6.52 6.66
CA GLY A 207 12.46 -5.08 6.67
C GLY A 207 12.57 -4.46 5.28
N MET A 208 13.61 -4.82 4.52
CA MET A 208 13.79 -4.37 3.14
C MET A 208 12.64 -4.79 2.21
N GLU A 209 12.16 -6.04 2.33
CA GLU A 209 11.06 -6.52 1.49
C GLU A 209 9.70 -5.90 1.88
N LEU A 210 9.48 -5.60 3.16
CA LEU A 210 8.30 -4.85 3.60
C LEU A 210 8.30 -3.41 3.06
N GLU A 211 9.45 -2.74 3.11
CA GLU A 211 9.59 -1.39 2.56
C GLU A 211 9.37 -1.39 1.04
N ARG A 212 9.96 -2.36 0.33
CA ARG A 212 9.72 -2.54 -1.11
C ARG A 212 8.23 -2.71 -1.42
N LYS A 213 7.53 -3.58 -0.69
CA LYS A 213 6.08 -3.79 -0.82
C LYS A 213 5.30 -2.48 -0.63
N ARG A 214 5.61 -1.70 0.41
CA ARG A 214 4.94 -0.42 0.71
C ARG A 214 5.17 0.61 -0.40
N LEU A 215 6.39 0.71 -0.91
CA LEU A 215 6.72 1.61 -2.01
C LEU A 215 5.98 1.24 -3.31
N ASP A 216 5.88 -0.06 -3.61
CA ASP A 216 5.13 -0.56 -4.76
C ASP A 216 3.63 -0.24 -4.64
N GLU A 217 3.02 -0.49 -3.47
CA GLU A 217 1.62 -0.17 -3.18
C GLU A 217 1.34 1.35 -3.26
N GLN A 218 2.23 2.17 -2.70
CA GLN A 218 2.10 3.63 -2.75
C GLN A 218 2.20 4.17 -4.17
N LYS A 219 3.12 3.61 -4.98
CA LYS A 219 3.28 3.98 -6.38
C LYS A 219 2.02 3.64 -7.18
N GLU A 220 1.45 2.45 -6.98
CA GLU A 220 0.22 2.04 -7.65
C GLU A 220 -0.98 2.92 -7.26
N ALA A 221 -1.13 3.23 -5.97
CA ALA A 221 -2.17 4.12 -5.47
C ALA A 221 -2.04 5.54 -6.08
N THR A 222 -0.82 6.07 -6.13
CA THR A 222 -0.53 7.39 -6.71
C THR A 222 -0.86 7.44 -8.20
N LEU A 223 -0.45 6.41 -8.96
CA LEU A 223 -0.76 6.30 -10.39
C LEU A 223 -2.26 6.19 -10.65
N THR A 224 -2.97 5.46 -9.81
CA THR A 224 -4.43 5.30 -9.91
C THR A 224 -5.15 6.62 -9.62
N ALA A 225 -4.75 7.34 -8.57
CA ALA A 225 -5.29 8.66 -8.24
C ALA A 225 -5.03 9.69 -9.36
N LEU A 226 -3.82 9.68 -9.94
CA LEU A 226 -3.48 10.56 -11.05
C LEU A 226 -4.37 10.29 -12.27
N ARG A 227 -4.53 9.02 -12.67
CA ARG A 227 -5.40 8.64 -13.79
C ARG A 227 -6.86 9.05 -13.55
N ALA A 228 -7.36 8.88 -12.32
CA ALA A 228 -8.71 9.28 -11.97
C ALA A 228 -8.90 10.81 -12.07
N SER A 229 -7.92 11.60 -11.60
CA SER A 229 -7.95 13.06 -11.69
C SER A 229 -7.87 13.55 -13.15
N GLU A 230 -7.00 12.96 -13.97
CA GLU A 230 -6.92 13.29 -15.40
C GLU A 230 -8.23 12.99 -16.13
N GLN A 231 -8.86 11.84 -15.84
CA GLN A 231 -10.14 11.49 -16.42
C GLN A 231 -11.26 12.45 -15.97
N GLN A 232 -11.28 12.82 -14.69
CA GLN A 232 -12.23 13.80 -14.18
C GLN A 232 -12.04 15.18 -14.83
N ASN A 233 -10.80 15.64 -14.99
CA ASN A 233 -10.50 16.91 -15.67
C ASN A 233 -10.96 16.88 -17.14
N ARG A 234 -10.72 15.78 -17.86
CA ARG A 234 -11.23 15.61 -19.24
C ARG A 234 -12.75 15.69 -19.28
N LEU A 235 -13.44 15.00 -18.39
CA LEU A 235 -14.91 15.02 -18.33
C LEU A 235 -15.46 16.41 -17.99
N ILE A 236 -14.80 17.17 -17.10
CA ILE A 236 -15.19 18.55 -16.78
C ILE A 236 -15.01 19.45 -17.99
N LEU A 237 -13.87 19.35 -18.69
CA LEU A 237 -13.62 20.15 -19.89
C LEU A 237 -14.61 19.81 -21.00
N ASP A 238 -14.87 18.52 -21.25
CA ASP A 238 -15.73 18.07 -22.34
C ASP A 238 -17.23 18.33 -22.09
N ASN A 239 -17.68 18.35 -20.83
CA ASN A 239 -19.08 18.64 -20.48
C ASN A 239 -19.31 20.11 -20.09
N ALA A 240 -18.30 20.97 -20.18
CA ALA A 240 -18.50 22.40 -19.96
C ALA A 240 -19.42 22.96 -21.06
N GLY A 241 -20.53 23.59 -20.69
CA GLY A 241 -21.42 24.26 -21.65
C GLY A 241 -20.79 25.46 -22.36
N ASP A 242 -19.63 25.93 -21.88
CA ASP A 242 -18.81 26.96 -22.52
C ASP A 242 -17.66 26.32 -23.32
N GLY A 243 -17.31 26.91 -24.47
CA GLY A 243 -16.08 26.59 -25.18
C GLY A 243 -14.87 27.06 -24.37
N ILE A 244 -13.96 26.12 -24.07
CA ILE A 244 -12.73 26.32 -23.30
C ILE A 244 -11.53 26.09 -24.21
N ILE A 245 -10.64 27.09 -24.23
CA ILE A 245 -9.36 27.07 -24.94
C ILE A 245 -8.27 27.41 -23.93
N ILE A 246 -7.25 26.55 -23.81
CA ILE A 246 -6.07 26.80 -22.96
C ILE A 246 -4.90 27.10 -23.87
N LEU A 247 -4.16 28.17 -23.58
CA LEU A 247 -2.97 28.59 -24.32
C LEU A 247 -1.73 28.50 -23.42
N ASN A 248 -0.58 28.17 -24.01
CA ASN A 248 0.71 28.26 -23.31
C ASN A 248 1.26 29.70 -23.27
N GLU A 249 2.42 29.88 -22.64
CA GLU A 249 3.09 31.19 -22.53
C GLU A 249 3.42 31.84 -23.90
N GLN A 250 3.54 31.04 -24.96
CA GLN A 250 3.79 31.49 -26.33
C GLN A 250 2.48 31.72 -27.12
N GLY A 251 1.31 31.55 -26.50
CA GLY A 251 0.00 31.72 -27.15
C GLY A 251 -0.44 30.55 -28.04
N LEU A 252 0.24 29.40 -27.96
CA LEU A 252 -0.13 28.20 -28.70
C LEU A 252 -1.23 27.43 -27.96
N ILE A 253 -2.18 26.85 -28.70
CA ILE A 253 -3.30 26.10 -28.14
C ILE A 253 -2.82 24.78 -27.52
N GLU A 254 -2.97 24.63 -26.21
CA GLU A 254 -2.68 23.41 -25.45
C GLU A 254 -3.92 22.55 -25.17
N SER A 255 -5.10 23.17 -25.09
CA SER A 255 -6.36 22.44 -24.91
C SER A 255 -7.49 23.11 -25.67
N PHE A 256 -8.39 22.29 -26.20
CA PHE A 256 -9.51 22.70 -27.03
C PHE A 256 -10.69 21.75 -26.79
N ASN A 257 -11.58 22.12 -25.86
CA ASN A 257 -12.65 21.21 -25.41
C ASN A 257 -13.71 20.98 -26.50
N ARG A 258 -14.59 19.99 -26.29
CA ARG A 258 -15.65 19.63 -27.24
C ARG A 258 -16.51 20.83 -27.65
N THR A 259 -16.95 21.64 -26.69
CA THR A 259 -17.79 22.82 -26.97
C THR A 259 -17.07 23.86 -27.82
N ALA A 260 -15.76 24.07 -27.63
CA ALA A 260 -14.95 24.92 -28.50
C ALA A 260 -14.82 24.35 -29.91
N GLN A 261 -14.70 23.02 -30.05
CA GLN A 261 -14.73 22.35 -31.36
C GLN A 261 -16.05 22.59 -32.10
N GLU A 262 -17.17 22.47 -31.40
CA GLU A 262 -18.50 22.72 -31.94
C GLU A 262 -18.71 24.21 -32.30
N MET A 263 -18.20 25.14 -31.48
CA MET A 263 -18.32 26.59 -31.69
C MET A 263 -17.47 27.13 -32.84
N PHE A 264 -16.22 26.66 -32.97
CA PHE A 264 -15.27 27.16 -33.97
C PHE A 264 -15.17 26.27 -35.21
N GLY A 265 -15.78 25.08 -35.21
CA GLY A 265 -15.79 24.16 -36.36
C GLY A 265 -14.46 23.45 -36.62
N TYR A 266 -13.47 23.57 -35.73
CA TYR A 266 -12.20 22.85 -35.80
C TYR A 266 -12.21 21.66 -34.86
N THR A 267 -11.51 20.58 -35.19
CA THR A 267 -11.26 19.49 -34.24
C THR A 267 -10.02 19.82 -33.42
N ALA A 268 -9.93 19.34 -32.17
CA ALA A 268 -8.77 19.62 -31.33
C ALA A 268 -7.45 19.23 -32.02
N HIS A 269 -7.43 18.09 -32.72
CA HIS A 269 -6.24 17.60 -33.41
C HIS A 269 -5.73 18.53 -34.53
N THR A 270 -6.57 19.39 -35.13
CA THR A 270 -6.12 20.29 -36.20
C THR A 270 -5.57 21.61 -35.69
N VAL A 271 -5.87 21.99 -34.45
CA VAL A 271 -5.52 23.30 -33.87
C VAL A 271 -4.57 23.22 -32.67
N LEU A 272 -4.44 22.07 -32.02
CA LEU A 272 -3.45 21.88 -30.95
C LEU A 272 -2.03 22.18 -31.44
N GLY A 273 -1.27 22.93 -30.65
CA GLY A 273 0.08 23.40 -30.98
C GLY A 273 0.13 24.54 -31.99
N ARG A 274 -1.00 25.02 -32.51
CA ARG A 274 -1.06 26.19 -33.40
C ARG A 274 -1.27 27.48 -32.60
N PRO A 275 -0.83 28.63 -33.14
CA PRO A 275 -1.14 29.93 -32.57
C PRO A 275 -2.66 30.17 -32.56
N ALA A 276 -3.20 30.75 -31.48
CA ALA A 276 -4.63 31.01 -31.33
C ALA A 276 -5.22 31.91 -32.42
N GLU A 277 -4.37 32.69 -33.12
CA GLU A 277 -4.71 33.48 -34.30
C GLU A 277 -5.45 32.66 -35.37
N CYS A 278 -5.10 31.37 -35.54
CA CYS A 278 -5.65 30.57 -36.61
C CYS A 278 -7.15 30.27 -36.47
N LEU A 279 -7.73 30.49 -35.30
CA LEU A 279 -9.17 30.32 -35.05
C LEU A 279 -10.01 31.48 -35.60
N PHE A 280 -9.37 32.57 -36.05
CA PHE A 280 -10.02 33.83 -36.42
C PHE A 280 -9.71 34.30 -37.84
N SER A 281 -9.07 33.45 -38.67
CA SER A 281 -8.58 33.83 -40.00
C SER A 281 -9.67 34.32 -40.97
N ASP A 282 -10.95 33.99 -40.72
CA ASP A 282 -12.07 34.44 -41.56
C ASP A 282 -12.73 35.75 -41.07
N VAL A 283 -12.42 36.21 -39.85
CA VAL A 283 -13.06 37.38 -39.20
C VAL A 283 -12.22 38.67 -39.36
N GLU A 284 -11.01 38.57 -39.91
CA GLU A 284 -10.12 39.72 -40.12
C GLU A 284 -10.71 40.81 -41.04
N GLN A 285 -11.78 40.54 -41.80
CA GLN A 285 -12.37 41.53 -42.70
C GLN A 285 -13.27 42.57 -42.01
N ALA A 286 -13.62 42.45 -40.71
CA ALA A 286 -14.62 43.33 -40.08
C ALA A 286 -14.10 44.38 -39.06
N ASP A 287 -12.96 44.18 -38.35
CA ASP A 287 -12.54 45.11 -37.24
C ASP A 287 -11.02 45.32 -37.08
N GLY A 288 -10.21 45.05 -38.12
CA GLY A 288 -8.78 45.40 -38.15
C GLY A 288 -7.93 44.80 -37.02
N GLY A 289 -8.30 43.63 -36.50
CA GLY A 289 -7.55 42.90 -35.47
C GLY A 289 -7.66 43.44 -34.03
N GLN A 290 -8.52 44.43 -33.76
CA GLN A 290 -8.66 45.02 -32.41
C GLN A 290 -9.30 44.07 -31.38
N GLY A 291 -10.35 43.34 -31.76
CA GLY A 291 -11.00 42.34 -30.90
C GLY A 291 -10.06 41.21 -30.46
N PHE A 292 -9.21 40.74 -31.38
CA PHE A 292 -8.22 39.70 -31.12
C PHE A 292 -7.08 40.18 -30.18
N ARG A 293 -6.56 41.40 -30.39
CA ARG A 293 -5.56 42.01 -29.50
C ARG A 293 -6.05 42.23 -28.07
N TRP A 294 -7.33 42.52 -27.89
CA TRP A 294 -7.95 42.64 -26.56
C TRP A 294 -8.04 41.27 -25.87
N LEU A 295 -8.42 40.23 -26.61
CA LEU A 295 -8.48 38.83 -26.16
C LEU A 295 -7.11 38.35 -25.65
N LEU A 296 -6.05 38.52 -26.47
CA LEU A 296 -4.68 38.14 -26.11
C LEU A 296 -4.18 38.85 -24.84
N LYS A 297 -4.48 40.15 -24.67
CA LYS A 297 -4.11 40.89 -23.45
C LYS A 297 -4.80 40.37 -22.18
N ARG A 298 -5.97 39.73 -22.30
CA ARG A 298 -6.72 39.16 -21.19
C ARG A 298 -6.26 37.74 -20.85
N VAL A 299 -5.92 36.92 -21.87
CA VAL A 299 -5.31 35.60 -21.66
C VAL A 299 -3.91 35.71 -21.07
N GLN A 300 -3.08 36.66 -21.53
CA GLN A 300 -1.72 36.89 -21.00
C GLN A 300 -1.69 37.28 -19.52
N LYS A 301 -2.84 37.62 -18.92
CA LYS A 301 -2.98 37.86 -17.47
C LYS A 301 -3.50 36.65 -16.69
N GLY A 302 -3.53 35.46 -17.30
CA GLY A 302 -4.04 34.22 -16.69
C GLY A 302 -5.57 34.11 -16.68
N GLY A 303 -6.27 34.86 -17.56
CA GLY A 303 -7.73 34.84 -17.61
C GLY A 303 -8.29 33.66 -18.42
N VAL A 304 -9.32 33.01 -17.88
CA VAL A 304 -10.18 32.08 -18.65
C VAL A 304 -11.08 32.90 -19.57
N ILE A 305 -11.12 32.57 -20.86
CA ILE A 305 -12.04 33.19 -21.82
C ILE A 305 -13.07 32.15 -22.26
N ARG A 306 -14.34 32.49 -22.05
CA ARG A 306 -15.45 31.69 -22.57
C ARG A 306 -15.63 32.04 -24.03
N ALA A 307 -15.76 31.04 -24.89
CA ALA A 307 -16.00 31.27 -26.32
C ALA A 307 -17.28 32.11 -26.61
N THR A 308 -18.28 32.07 -25.74
CA THR A 308 -19.47 32.94 -25.80
C THR A 308 -19.15 34.43 -25.65
N GLU A 309 -18.16 34.80 -24.83
CA GLU A 309 -17.68 36.19 -24.70
C GLU A 309 -16.99 36.68 -25.99
N ILE A 310 -16.45 35.75 -26.79
CA ILE A 310 -15.77 36.06 -28.04
C ILE A 310 -16.80 36.45 -29.10
N PHE A 311 -17.89 35.69 -29.25
CA PHE A 311 -18.97 36.03 -30.19
C PHE A 311 -19.71 37.32 -29.81
N ALA A 312 -19.93 37.59 -28.51
CA ALA A 312 -20.56 38.82 -28.05
C ALA A 312 -19.77 40.07 -28.47
N CYS A 313 -18.42 40.03 -28.40
CA CYS A 313 -17.57 41.14 -28.85
C CYS A 313 -17.70 41.45 -30.35
N TYR A 314 -18.04 40.45 -31.18
CA TYR A 314 -18.21 40.64 -32.63
C TYR A 314 -19.67 40.92 -33.01
N ALA A 315 -20.66 40.51 -32.21
CA ALA A 315 -22.08 40.78 -32.45
C ALA A 315 -22.49 42.22 -32.06
N ASP A 316 -21.83 42.85 -31.08
CA ASP A 316 -22.16 44.21 -30.63
C ASP A 316 -21.67 45.33 -31.59
N LYS A 317 -21.13 44.98 -32.75
CA LYS A 317 -20.59 45.92 -33.74
C LYS A 317 -21.25 45.86 -35.13
N SER A 318 -22.32 45.07 -35.30
CA SER A 318 -23.12 45.03 -36.54
C SER A 318 -24.31 45.98 -36.50
#